data_AF-A0A6N8B819-F1
#
_entry.id   AF-A0A6N8B819-F1
#
_cell.length_a   1.000
_cell.length_b   1.000
_cell.length_c   1.000
_cell.angle_alpha   90.00
_cell.angle_beta   90.00
_cell.angle_gamma   90.00
#
_symmetry.space_group_name_H-M   'P 1'
#
loop_
_entity.id
_entity.type
_entity.pdbx_description
1 polymer ?
#
loop_
_entity_poly.entity_id
_entity_poly.type
_entity_poly.pdbx_seq_one_letter_code
_entity_poly.pdbx_strand_id
1 'polypeptide(L)'
;MKKYFLALAVGSLLIAIPVAYGTAAEQNMSASEVNNRSAQTEVINNTVNIDKVMEKDSELTGAQFINMLASEGILIDILHLDNDKQVTIKDAAVSMVSIMQAKGINLTPFTNQRKEIDPVEVLNDFGILDTSKFPSADNPLDSKTSANMVKNLSIIINAKADNQNCYGVNYIITPEANGQHNIELLWGRKSSSGYAIKIEETVVEDDILYVKYSTSEPQTGSAYLTVITYPSDAITISMEDIPSKVVLVKSK
;
A
#
# COMPACT_ATOMS: atom_id res chain seq x y z
N MET A 1 -26.31 -8.75 48.51
CA MET A 1 -27.45 -8.81 47.56
C MET A 1 -26.92 -8.66 46.14
N LYS A 2 -26.90 -9.75 45.36
CA LYS A 2 -26.43 -9.74 43.97
C LYS A 2 -27.63 -9.49 43.05
N LYS A 3 -27.58 -8.42 42.25
CA LYS A 3 -28.59 -8.13 41.23
C LYS A 3 -28.04 -8.60 39.87
N TYR A 4 -28.69 -9.61 39.30
CA TYR A 4 -28.56 -9.97 37.90
C TYR A 4 -29.46 -9.04 37.08
N PHE A 5 -28.93 -8.41 36.04
CA PHE A 5 -29.76 -7.78 35.00
C PHE A 5 -29.49 -8.48 33.67
N LEU A 6 -30.52 -9.20 33.25
CA LEU A 6 -30.74 -9.81 31.96
C LEU A 6 -31.25 -8.71 31.02
N ALA A 7 -30.69 -8.57 29.82
CA ALA A 7 -31.31 -7.75 28.77
C ALA A 7 -31.18 -8.43 27.41
N LEU A 8 -32.37 -8.69 26.84
CA LEU A 8 -32.66 -9.33 25.55
C LEU A 8 -31.96 -8.64 24.37
N ALA A 9 -31.39 -9.44 23.47
CA ALA A 9 -31.11 -9.05 22.10
C ALA A 9 -32.27 -9.51 21.20
N VAL A 10 -32.97 -8.56 20.59
CA VAL A 10 -34.01 -8.81 19.58
C VAL A 10 -33.31 -8.98 18.24
N GLY A 11 -33.34 -10.18 17.69
CA GLY A 11 -32.80 -10.51 16.37
C GLY A 11 -33.72 -10.08 15.24
N SER A 12 -33.17 -9.37 14.27
CA SER A 12 -33.77 -9.19 12.94
C SER A 12 -33.25 -10.29 12.01
N LEU A 13 -34.16 -11.19 11.63
CA LEU A 13 -33.95 -12.27 10.67
C LEU A 13 -33.96 -11.68 9.25
N LEU A 14 -32.79 -11.57 8.62
CA LEU A 14 -32.67 -11.22 7.19
C LEU A 14 -32.74 -12.51 6.36
N ILE A 15 -33.84 -12.67 5.63
CA ILE A 15 -34.02 -13.73 4.63
C ILE A 15 -33.35 -13.26 3.33
N ALA A 16 -32.26 -13.92 2.94
CA ALA A 16 -31.66 -13.72 1.62
C ALA A 16 -32.36 -14.61 0.58
N ILE A 17 -32.86 -13.99 -0.49
CA ILE A 17 -33.41 -14.66 -1.66
C ILE A 17 -32.26 -14.90 -2.65
N PRO A 18 -32.05 -16.13 -3.17
CA PRO A 18 -31.11 -16.34 -4.25
C PRO A 18 -31.70 -15.83 -5.57
N VAL A 19 -31.01 -14.89 -6.23
CA VAL A 19 -31.26 -14.55 -7.63
C VAL A 19 -30.32 -15.40 -8.47
N ALA A 20 -30.90 -16.19 -9.36
CA ALA A 20 -30.18 -17.04 -10.31
C ALA A 20 -30.41 -16.57 -11.75
N TYR A 21 -29.37 -16.78 -12.56
CA TYR A 21 -29.29 -16.82 -14.04
C TYR A 21 -29.11 -15.51 -14.84
N GLY A 22 -28.16 -15.62 -15.77
CA GLY A 22 -27.84 -14.68 -16.85
C GLY A 22 -26.44 -14.95 -17.42
N THR A 23 -26.23 -16.11 -18.06
CA THR A 23 -25.93 -16.26 -19.50
C THR A 23 -24.60 -15.68 -19.97
N ALA A 24 -23.70 -16.61 -20.34
CA ALA A 24 -22.51 -16.36 -21.12
C ALA A 24 -22.87 -15.74 -22.48
N ALA A 25 -22.28 -14.58 -22.77
CA ALA A 25 -22.16 -14.05 -24.12
C ALA A 25 -20.66 -13.99 -24.43
N GLU A 26 -20.20 -14.99 -25.19
CA GLU A 26 -18.95 -14.94 -25.94
C GLU A 26 -19.05 -13.80 -26.96
N GLN A 27 -18.23 -12.76 -26.80
CA GLN A 27 -17.94 -11.84 -27.90
C GLN A 27 -16.56 -12.18 -28.47
N ASN A 28 -16.61 -12.75 -29.68
CA ASN A 28 -15.52 -12.84 -30.63
C ASN A 28 -14.85 -11.46 -30.82
N MET A 29 -13.65 -11.29 -30.27
CA MET A 29 -12.74 -10.24 -30.72
C MET A 29 -11.91 -10.78 -31.88
N SER A 30 -12.13 -10.18 -33.05
CA SER A 30 -11.38 -10.44 -34.28
C SER A 30 -9.91 -10.03 -34.12
N ALA A 31 -9.01 -10.92 -34.55
CA ALA A 31 -7.55 -10.80 -34.49
C ALA A 31 -6.93 -9.73 -35.43
N SER A 32 -7.60 -8.60 -35.68
CA SER A 32 -7.08 -7.55 -36.58
C SER A 32 -6.70 -6.23 -35.87
N GLU A 33 -6.95 -6.07 -34.57
CA GLU A 33 -6.57 -4.87 -33.80
C GLU A 33 -5.30 -5.04 -32.93
N VAL A 34 -4.60 -6.17 -33.02
CA VAL A 34 -3.36 -6.44 -32.25
C VAL A 34 -2.10 -5.87 -32.94
N ASN A 35 -2.20 -5.39 -34.18
CA ASN A 35 -1.01 -5.03 -34.99
C ASN A 35 -0.63 -3.55 -35.04
N ASN A 36 -1.20 -2.68 -34.19
CA ASN A 36 -0.89 -1.24 -34.23
C ASN A 36 -0.46 -0.61 -32.89
N ARG A 37 -0.04 -1.42 -31.91
CA ARG A 37 0.50 -0.94 -30.61
C ARG A 37 1.97 -1.30 -30.35
N SER A 38 2.66 -1.95 -31.28
CA SER A 38 4.05 -2.42 -31.11
C SER A 38 5.13 -1.42 -31.56
N ALA A 39 4.77 -0.18 -31.89
CA ALA A 39 5.72 0.80 -32.44
C ALA A 39 6.18 1.92 -31.48
N GLN A 40 5.79 1.90 -30.20
CA GLN A 40 6.27 2.86 -29.20
C GLN A 40 6.46 2.22 -27.82
N THR A 41 7.37 1.27 -27.72
CA THR A 41 8.05 1.01 -26.44
C THR A 41 9.45 0.49 -26.74
N GLU A 42 10.30 1.38 -27.24
CA GLU A 42 11.74 1.15 -27.13
C GLU A 42 12.07 1.36 -25.65
N VAL A 43 11.92 0.30 -24.85
CA VAL A 43 12.39 0.28 -23.46
C VAL A 43 13.91 0.46 -23.53
N ILE A 44 14.36 1.67 -23.29
CA ILE A 44 15.77 1.99 -23.13
C ILE A 44 16.24 1.23 -21.90
N ASN A 45 16.84 0.05 -22.11
CA ASN A 45 17.51 -0.74 -21.07
C ASN A 45 18.84 -0.07 -20.65
N ASN A 46 18.83 1.23 -20.38
CA ASN A 46 19.88 1.86 -19.61
C ASN A 46 19.54 1.60 -18.14
N THR A 47 20.16 0.58 -17.56
CA THR A 47 20.20 0.41 -16.11
C THR A 47 20.97 1.60 -15.53
N VAL A 48 20.24 2.66 -15.18
CA VAL A 48 20.81 3.80 -14.46
C VAL A 48 21.17 3.28 -13.06
N ASN A 49 22.45 3.25 -12.75
CA ASN A 49 22.91 2.99 -11.39
C ASN A 49 22.52 4.21 -10.53
N ILE A 50 21.46 4.08 -9.73
CA ILE A 50 20.89 5.14 -8.90
C ILE A 50 21.97 5.73 -7.99
N ASP A 51 22.86 4.91 -7.43
CA ASP A 51 23.94 5.34 -6.54
C ASP A 51 24.90 6.34 -7.20
N LYS A 52 25.11 6.25 -8.52
CA LYS A 52 25.94 7.21 -9.28
C LYS A 52 25.23 8.53 -9.58
N VAL A 53 23.90 8.56 -9.58
CA VAL A 53 23.12 9.79 -9.80
C VAL A 53 23.08 10.65 -8.54
N MET A 54 23.30 10.04 -7.36
CA MET A 54 23.20 10.71 -6.06
C MET A 54 24.38 11.63 -5.70
N GLU A 55 25.47 11.68 -6.49
CA GLU A 55 26.68 12.44 -6.13
C GLU A 55 26.59 13.96 -6.36
N LYS A 56 25.50 14.48 -6.93
CA LYS A 56 25.36 15.93 -7.18
C LYS A 56 23.93 16.40 -6.94
N ASP A 57 23.77 17.47 -6.16
CA ASP A 57 22.51 18.20 -5.91
C ASP A 57 22.03 18.94 -7.18
N SER A 58 21.95 18.23 -8.31
CA SER A 58 21.42 18.76 -9.56
C SER A 58 19.92 18.62 -9.59
N GLU A 59 19.27 19.68 -10.06
CA GLU A 59 17.85 19.69 -10.40
C GLU A 59 17.55 18.65 -11.48
N LEU A 60 16.40 17.99 -11.38
CA LEU A 60 16.00 16.93 -12.29
C LEU A 60 15.02 17.40 -13.37
N THR A 61 15.20 16.88 -14.57
CA THR A 61 14.20 16.98 -15.64
C THR A 61 13.16 15.86 -15.54
N GLY A 62 12.01 16.04 -16.23
CA GLY A 62 10.95 15.02 -16.29
C GLY A 62 11.46 13.66 -16.75
N ALA A 63 12.30 13.63 -17.78
CA ALA A 63 12.88 12.39 -18.30
C ALA A 63 13.76 11.66 -17.26
N GLN A 64 14.55 12.39 -16.48
CA GLN A 64 15.40 11.79 -15.45
C GLN A 64 14.57 11.17 -14.33
N PHE A 65 13.53 11.86 -13.87
CA PHE A 65 12.62 11.35 -12.86
C PHE A 65 11.84 10.12 -13.33
N ILE A 66 11.36 10.13 -14.58
CA ILE A 66 10.71 8.97 -15.21
C ILE A 66 11.65 7.76 -15.25
N ASN A 67 12.91 7.95 -15.64
CA ASN A 67 13.90 6.88 -15.68
C ASN A 67 14.17 6.28 -14.29
N MET A 68 14.15 7.10 -13.23
CA MET A 68 14.29 6.61 -11.85
C MET A 68 13.10 5.75 -11.43
N LEU A 69 11.87 6.15 -11.76
CA LEU A 69 10.68 5.33 -11.51
C LEU A 69 10.76 4.01 -12.29
N ALA A 70 11.18 4.07 -13.55
CA ALA A 70 11.33 2.89 -14.40
C ALA A 70 12.42 1.93 -13.88
N SER A 71 13.52 2.43 -13.31
CA SER A 71 14.56 1.57 -12.72
C SER A 71 14.07 0.78 -11.50
N GLU A 72 13.04 1.26 -10.81
CA GLU A 72 12.37 0.53 -9.72
C GLU A 72 11.22 -0.37 -10.22
N GLY A 73 11.07 -0.55 -11.53
CA GLY A 73 10.00 -1.37 -12.12
C GLY A 73 8.60 -0.76 -12.00
N ILE A 74 8.51 0.55 -11.73
CA ILE A 74 7.24 1.26 -11.65
C ILE A 74 6.80 1.62 -13.08
N LEU A 75 5.66 1.05 -13.53
CA LEU A 75 5.07 1.33 -14.84
C LEU A 75 4.66 2.81 -14.95
N ILE A 76 5.13 3.47 -16.01
CA ILE A 76 5.08 4.93 -16.20
C ILE A 76 3.97 5.41 -17.15
N ASP A 77 3.13 4.52 -17.68
CA ASP A 77 2.13 4.81 -18.72
C ASP A 77 1.09 5.89 -18.34
N ILE A 78 1.06 6.29 -17.06
CA ILE A 78 0.14 7.27 -16.49
C ILE A 78 0.78 8.65 -16.24
N LEU A 79 2.10 8.78 -16.44
CA LEU A 79 2.83 10.02 -16.14
C LEU A 79 2.78 10.99 -17.31
N HIS A 80 2.36 12.22 -17.02
CA HIS A 80 2.34 13.33 -17.99
C HIS A 80 3.33 14.41 -17.55
N LEU A 81 4.60 14.04 -17.42
CA LEU A 81 5.68 14.99 -17.17
C LEU A 81 6.28 15.45 -18.48
N ASP A 82 6.56 16.74 -18.59
CA ASP A 82 7.32 17.29 -19.71
C ASP A 82 8.80 16.88 -19.54
N ASN A 83 9.33 16.16 -20.53
CA ASN A 83 10.66 15.54 -20.47
C ASN A 83 11.79 16.54 -20.25
N ASP A 84 11.65 17.74 -20.82
CA ASP A 84 12.70 18.77 -20.83
C ASP A 84 12.49 19.80 -19.72
N LYS A 85 11.30 19.83 -19.11
CA LYS A 85 11.00 20.73 -18.01
C LYS A 85 11.60 20.18 -16.71
N GLN A 86 12.10 21.12 -15.92
CA GLN A 86 12.45 20.85 -14.53
C GLN A 86 11.21 20.39 -13.75
N VAL A 87 11.37 19.31 -12.98
CA VAL A 87 10.32 18.75 -12.13
C VAL A 87 10.32 19.49 -10.80
N THR A 88 9.15 19.99 -10.39
CA THR A 88 8.96 20.50 -9.03
C THR A 88 8.56 19.40 -8.07
N ILE A 89 8.69 19.63 -6.76
CA ILE A 89 8.19 18.70 -5.72
C ILE A 89 6.72 18.39 -5.94
N LYS A 90 5.91 19.40 -6.29
CA LYS A 90 4.49 19.25 -6.60
C LYS A 90 4.24 18.34 -7.80
N ASP A 91 4.98 18.52 -8.89
CA ASP A 91 4.85 17.69 -10.11
C ASP A 91 5.14 16.22 -9.81
N ALA A 92 6.19 15.95 -9.02
CA ALA A 92 6.52 14.61 -8.55
C ALA A 92 5.46 14.04 -7.60
N ALA A 93 4.93 14.84 -6.68
CA ALA A 93 3.90 14.41 -5.74
C ALA A 93 2.61 13.99 -6.45
N VAL A 94 2.13 14.79 -7.41
CA VAL A 94 0.98 14.44 -8.25
C VAL A 94 1.20 13.11 -8.99
N SER A 95 2.39 12.94 -9.56
CA SER A 95 2.79 11.75 -10.29
C SER A 95 2.77 10.50 -9.41
N MET A 96 3.39 10.58 -8.23
CA MET A 96 3.46 9.46 -7.28
C MET A 96 2.08 9.08 -6.71
N VAL A 97 1.26 10.06 -6.35
CA VAL A 97 -0.13 9.81 -5.90
C VAL A 97 -0.94 9.09 -6.97
N SER A 98 -0.77 9.48 -8.23
CA SER A 98 -1.43 8.81 -9.37
C SER A 98 -0.97 7.36 -9.51
N ILE A 99 0.33 7.09 -9.35
CA ILE A 99 0.90 5.73 -9.33
C ILE A 99 0.31 4.92 -8.18
N MET A 100 0.25 5.48 -6.96
CA MET A 100 -0.32 4.81 -5.80
C MET A 100 -1.78 4.41 -6.05
N GLN A 101 -2.60 5.31 -6.59
CA GLN A 101 -3.99 5.02 -6.95
C GLN A 101 -4.09 3.94 -8.04
N ALA A 102 -3.26 4.00 -9.09
CA ALA A 102 -3.24 3.00 -10.16
C ALA A 102 -2.82 1.60 -9.65
N LYS A 103 -1.96 1.55 -8.62
CA LYS A 103 -1.62 0.32 -7.89
C LYS A 103 -2.68 -0.06 -6.85
N GLY A 104 -3.79 0.67 -6.78
CA GLY A 104 -4.95 0.44 -5.91
C GLY A 104 -4.68 0.75 -4.43
N ILE A 105 -3.70 1.58 -4.10
CA ILE A 105 -3.45 2.03 -2.73
C ILE A 105 -4.62 2.93 -2.31
N ASN A 106 -5.19 2.66 -1.14
CA ASN A 106 -6.37 3.38 -0.67
C ASN A 106 -5.96 4.72 -0.05
N LEU A 107 -6.31 5.82 -0.71
CA LEU A 107 -6.05 7.18 -0.24
C LEU A 107 -7.27 7.83 0.46
N THR A 108 -8.36 7.09 0.66
CA THR A 108 -9.59 7.61 1.28
C THR A 108 -9.40 8.19 2.70
N PRO A 109 -8.48 7.69 3.56
CA PRO A 109 -8.22 8.32 4.85
C PRO A 109 -7.86 9.81 4.73
N PHE A 110 -7.20 10.21 3.64
CA PHE A 110 -6.77 11.58 3.37
C PHE A 110 -7.88 12.45 2.74
N THR A 111 -8.93 11.83 2.16
CA THR A 111 -10.04 12.54 1.51
C THR A 111 -11.16 12.92 2.46
N ASN A 112 -11.37 12.18 3.54
CA ASN A 112 -12.61 12.26 4.33
C ASN A 112 -12.77 13.57 5.11
N GLN A 113 -11.74 14.41 5.17
CA GLN A 113 -11.80 15.72 5.84
C GLN A 113 -11.54 16.90 4.89
N ARG A 114 -11.24 16.66 3.61
CA ARG A 114 -10.80 17.71 2.68
C ARG A 114 -11.57 17.66 1.36
N LYS A 115 -11.85 18.84 0.83
CA LYS A 115 -12.55 19.01 -0.46
C LYS A 115 -11.66 18.66 -1.66
N GLU A 116 -10.34 18.68 -1.45
CA GLU A 116 -9.31 18.40 -2.44
C GLU A 116 -8.13 17.72 -1.75
N ILE A 117 -7.56 16.70 -2.39
CA ILE A 117 -6.38 16.00 -1.89
C ILE A 117 -5.16 16.85 -2.25
N ASP A 118 -4.35 17.24 -1.25
CA ASP A 118 -3.03 17.81 -1.51
C ASP A 118 -2.02 16.66 -1.68
N PRO A 119 -1.46 16.45 -2.89
CA PRO A 119 -0.55 15.34 -3.13
C PRO A 119 0.73 15.40 -2.28
N VAL A 120 1.20 16.60 -1.94
CA VAL A 120 2.43 16.79 -1.14
C VAL A 120 2.19 16.32 0.29
N GLU A 121 1.04 16.68 0.85
CA GLU A 121 0.65 16.21 2.19
C GLU A 121 0.42 14.70 2.21
N VAL A 122 -0.19 14.13 1.18
CA VAL A 122 -0.31 12.66 1.07
C VAL A 122 1.07 12.01 1.11
N LEU A 123 2.03 12.48 0.30
CA LEU A 123 3.38 11.91 0.35
C LEU A 123 4.06 12.08 1.71
N ASN A 124 3.81 13.19 2.41
CA ASN A 124 4.30 13.43 3.75
C ASN A 124 3.71 12.45 4.77
N ASP A 125 2.39 12.26 4.72
CA ASP A 125 1.70 11.34 5.60
C ASP A 125 2.12 9.88 5.35
N PHE A 126 2.49 9.53 4.11
CA PHE A 126 3.05 8.21 3.78
C PHE A 126 4.55 8.08 4.10
N GLY A 127 5.22 9.12 4.62
CA GLY A 127 6.66 9.11 4.87
C GLY A 127 7.52 9.06 3.60
N ILE A 128 6.94 9.34 2.43
CA ILE A 128 7.65 9.40 1.15
C ILE A 128 8.43 10.72 1.03
N LEU A 129 7.90 11.80 1.58
CA LEU A 129 8.46 13.14 1.48
C LEU A 129 8.45 13.85 2.85
N ASP A 130 9.60 14.30 3.33
CA ASP A 130 9.68 15.13 4.55
C ASP A 130 9.49 16.61 4.19
N THR A 131 8.25 17.10 4.30
CA THR A 131 7.91 18.50 3.94
C THR A 131 8.61 19.54 4.81
N SER A 132 9.10 19.18 6.00
CA SER A 132 9.81 20.12 6.87
C SER A 132 11.15 20.59 6.27
N LYS A 133 11.69 19.83 5.31
CA LYS A 133 12.94 20.14 4.61
C LYS A 133 12.76 21.06 3.40
N PHE A 134 11.52 21.35 2.99
CA PHE A 134 11.25 22.12 1.78
C PHE A 134 10.39 23.35 2.08
N PRO A 135 10.85 24.57 1.75
CA PRO A 135 10.10 25.79 2.02
C PRO A 135 8.88 25.97 1.10
N SER A 136 8.82 25.28 -0.05
CA SER A 136 7.69 25.34 -0.99
C SER A 136 7.59 24.08 -1.84
N ALA A 137 6.36 23.68 -2.19
CA ALA A 137 6.06 22.60 -3.13
C ALA A 137 6.45 22.94 -4.59
N ASP A 138 6.58 24.23 -4.92
CA ASP A 138 7.00 24.68 -6.26
C ASP A 138 8.53 24.66 -6.43
N ASN A 139 9.28 24.26 -5.40
CA ASN A 139 10.73 24.15 -5.50
C ASN A 139 11.13 23.08 -6.52
N PRO A 140 12.26 23.28 -7.24
CA PRO A 140 12.88 22.24 -8.04
C PRO A 140 13.14 20.99 -7.20
N LEU A 141 12.85 19.82 -7.78
CA LEU A 141 13.17 18.54 -7.19
C LEU A 141 14.63 18.20 -7.46
N ASP A 142 15.42 18.10 -6.39
CA ASP A 142 16.81 17.64 -6.47
C ASP A 142 16.91 16.11 -6.58
N SER A 143 18.05 15.65 -7.10
CA SER A 143 18.36 14.24 -7.31
C SER A 143 18.24 13.38 -6.05
N LYS A 144 18.77 13.86 -4.92
CA LYS A 144 18.79 13.11 -3.66
C LYS A 144 17.39 12.93 -3.09
N THR A 145 16.62 14.00 -3.07
CA THR A 145 15.22 13.98 -2.63
C THR A 145 14.40 13.04 -3.51
N SER A 146 14.54 13.14 -4.84
CA SER A 146 13.82 12.26 -5.75
C SER A 146 14.17 10.77 -5.56
N ALA A 147 15.44 10.44 -5.30
CA ALA A 147 15.88 9.07 -5.09
C ALA A 147 15.23 8.48 -3.83
N ASN A 148 15.19 9.26 -2.75
CA ASN A 148 14.51 8.87 -1.51
C ASN A 148 13.01 8.70 -1.74
N MET A 149 12.36 9.62 -2.45
CA MET A 149 10.93 9.51 -2.75
C MET A 149 10.64 8.25 -3.59
N VAL A 150 11.44 7.99 -4.63
CA VAL A 150 11.28 6.84 -5.53
C VAL A 150 11.49 5.53 -4.78
N LYS A 151 12.53 5.45 -3.93
CA LYS A 151 12.79 4.31 -3.05
C LYS A 151 11.62 4.07 -2.08
N ASN A 152 11.16 5.10 -1.37
CA ASN A 152 10.08 4.94 -0.41
C ASN A 152 8.77 4.54 -1.09
N LEU A 153 8.51 5.09 -2.28
CA LEU A 153 7.37 4.69 -3.10
C LEU A 153 7.48 3.22 -3.54
N SER A 154 8.66 2.76 -3.98
CA SER A 154 8.85 1.37 -4.39
C SER A 154 8.62 0.41 -3.22
N ILE A 155 9.10 0.75 -2.02
CA ILE A 155 8.82 0.00 -0.78
C ILE A 155 7.29 -0.10 -0.55
N ILE A 156 6.56 1.01 -0.63
CA ILE A 156 5.11 1.02 -0.39
C ILE A 156 4.34 0.21 -1.44
N ILE A 157 4.71 0.34 -2.71
CA ILE A 157 4.07 -0.42 -3.81
C ILE A 157 4.38 -1.92 -3.68
N ASN A 158 5.63 -2.27 -3.37
CA ASN A 158 6.07 -3.66 -3.28
C ASN A 158 5.58 -4.33 -2.00
N ALA A 159 5.44 -3.61 -0.88
CA ALA A 159 4.77 -4.12 0.32
C ALA A 159 3.33 -4.57 0.03
N LYS A 160 2.67 -3.97 -0.96
CA LYS A 160 1.36 -4.44 -1.42
C LYS A 160 1.45 -5.69 -2.31
N ALA A 161 2.49 -5.80 -3.13
CA ALA A 161 2.70 -6.94 -4.03
C ALA A 161 3.21 -8.21 -3.30
N ASP A 162 4.05 -8.03 -2.28
CA ASP A 162 4.61 -9.06 -1.40
C ASP A 162 3.77 -9.30 -0.15
N ASN A 163 2.51 -8.88 -0.14
CA ASN A 163 1.45 -9.55 0.63
C ASN A 163 1.24 -10.99 0.08
N GLN A 164 2.33 -11.75 -0.08
CA GLN A 164 2.32 -13.19 -0.15
C GLN A 164 1.69 -13.66 1.14
N ASN A 165 0.44 -14.03 0.94
CA ASN A 165 -0.55 -14.41 1.88
C ASN A 165 -0.13 -15.69 2.62
N CYS A 166 0.88 -15.61 3.50
CA CYS A 166 1.31 -16.72 4.34
C CYS A 166 0.13 -17.07 5.26
N TYR A 167 -0.57 -18.16 4.92
CA TYR A 167 -1.72 -18.68 5.65
C TYR A 167 -2.98 -17.78 5.66
N GLY A 168 -3.17 -16.91 4.66
CA GLY A 168 -4.37 -16.08 4.61
C GLY A 168 -4.24 -14.72 5.34
N VAL A 169 -3.06 -14.40 5.87
CA VAL A 169 -2.77 -13.15 6.60
C VAL A 169 -2.08 -12.13 5.70
N ASN A 170 -2.61 -10.91 5.68
CA ASN A 170 -1.99 -9.71 5.09
C ASN A 170 -1.53 -8.77 6.20
N TYR A 171 -0.67 -7.81 5.84
CA TYR A 171 -0.26 -6.75 6.75
C TYR A 171 -0.43 -5.35 6.12
N ILE A 172 -0.55 -4.34 6.98
CA ILE A 172 -0.52 -2.92 6.62
C ILE A 172 0.45 -2.23 7.58
N ILE A 173 1.34 -1.41 7.04
CA ILE A 173 2.19 -0.50 7.80
C ILE A 173 1.65 0.90 7.58
N THR A 174 1.21 1.55 8.66
CA THR A 174 0.75 2.94 8.63
C THR A 174 1.74 3.78 9.43
N PRO A 175 2.45 4.74 8.80
CA PRO A 175 3.26 5.70 9.55
C PRO A 175 2.38 6.53 10.50
N GLU A 176 2.93 6.84 11.66
CA GLU A 176 2.35 7.67 12.70
C GLU A 176 3.31 8.83 13.05
N ALA A 177 2.84 9.77 13.88
CA ALA A 177 3.67 10.89 14.32
C ALA A 177 4.94 10.40 15.08
N ASN A 178 6.02 11.18 14.97
CA ASN A 178 7.28 10.96 15.71
C ASN A 178 8.07 9.69 15.31
N GLY A 179 7.98 9.25 14.06
CA GLY A 179 8.70 8.05 13.59
C GLY A 179 8.13 6.74 14.14
N GLN A 180 6.90 6.78 14.66
CA GLN A 180 6.15 5.58 15.02
C GLN A 180 5.46 5.03 13.79
N HIS A 181 5.20 3.73 13.81
CA HIS A 181 4.52 3.03 12.74
C HIS A 181 3.58 1.99 13.32
N ASN A 182 2.33 2.01 12.89
CA ASN A 182 1.34 1.02 13.27
C ASN A 182 1.36 -0.14 12.27
N ILE A 183 1.59 -1.35 12.77
CA ILE A 183 1.60 -2.59 12.01
C ILE A 183 0.29 -3.32 12.29
N GLU A 184 -0.59 -3.42 11.30
CA GLU A 184 -1.84 -4.16 11.40
C GLU A 184 -1.75 -5.47 10.63
N LEU A 185 -2.08 -6.60 11.26
CA LEU A 185 -2.28 -7.89 10.61
C LEU A 185 -3.78 -8.16 10.38
N LEU A 186 -4.11 -8.65 9.19
CA LEU A 186 -5.48 -8.92 8.75
C LEU A 186 -5.60 -10.36 8.26
N TRP A 187 -6.43 -11.19 8.90
CA TRP A 187 -6.62 -12.60 8.49
C TRP A 187 -7.77 -12.82 7.50
N GLY A 188 -8.30 -11.73 6.95
CA GLY A 188 -9.40 -11.74 6.00
C GLY A 188 -10.73 -12.18 6.59
N ARG A 189 -11.69 -12.48 5.71
CA ARG A 189 -13.06 -12.84 6.09
C ARG A 189 -13.12 -14.25 6.68
N LYS A 190 -13.72 -14.41 7.87
CA LYS A 190 -13.99 -15.70 8.51
C LYS A 190 -15.47 -15.86 8.84
N SER A 191 -15.96 -17.09 8.90
CA SER A 191 -17.39 -17.41 9.05
C SER A 191 -17.84 -17.60 10.51
N SER A 192 -16.99 -17.28 11.48
CA SER A 192 -17.29 -17.48 12.89
C SER A 192 -16.57 -16.47 13.79
N SER A 193 -17.14 -16.21 14.98
CA SER A 193 -16.51 -15.42 16.03
C SER A 193 -15.33 -16.13 16.73
N GLY A 194 -15.09 -17.42 16.46
CA GLY A 194 -14.00 -18.17 17.08
C GLY A 194 -12.62 -17.99 16.45
N TYR A 195 -12.54 -17.26 15.33
CA TYR A 195 -11.27 -16.96 14.69
C TYR A 195 -10.61 -15.73 15.33
N ALA A 196 -9.32 -15.83 15.64
CA ALA A 196 -8.53 -14.72 16.14
C ALA A 196 -7.13 -14.72 15.51
N ILE A 197 -6.53 -13.54 15.40
CA ILE A 197 -5.12 -13.34 15.09
C ILE A 197 -4.52 -12.50 16.20
N LYS A 198 -3.24 -12.70 16.51
CA LYS A 198 -2.53 -11.93 17.51
C LYS A 198 -1.07 -11.73 17.10
N ILE A 199 -0.60 -10.49 17.15
CA ILE A 199 0.83 -10.17 17.03
C ILE A 199 1.49 -10.50 18.37
N GLU A 200 2.54 -11.31 18.32
CA GLU A 200 3.26 -11.75 19.51
C GLU A 200 4.56 -10.97 19.71
N GLU A 201 5.26 -10.69 18.62
CA GLU A 201 6.59 -10.08 18.66
C GLU A 201 6.89 -9.42 17.30
N THR A 202 7.62 -8.31 17.36
CA THR A 202 8.11 -7.57 16.19
C THR A 202 9.58 -7.27 16.38
N VAL A 203 10.41 -7.64 15.39
CA VAL A 203 11.85 -7.38 15.41
C VAL A 203 12.26 -6.80 14.06
N VAL A 204 13.06 -5.74 14.08
CA VAL A 204 13.68 -5.17 12.88
C VAL A 204 15.15 -5.56 12.87
N GLU A 205 15.59 -6.29 11.84
CA GLU A 205 17.00 -6.67 11.63
C GLU A 205 17.35 -6.46 10.16
N ASP A 206 18.47 -5.77 9.89
CA ASP A 206 19.00 -5.56 8.54
C ASP A 206 17.93 -5.09 7.51
N ASP A 207 17.13 -4.08 7.86
CA ASP A 207 16.06 -3.51 7.01
C ASP A 207 14.87 -4.49 6.73
N ILE A 208 14.77 -5.57 7.52
CA ILE A 208 13.68 -6.54 7.47
C ILE A 208 12.88 -6.48 8.77
N LEU A 209 11.56 -6.29 8.68
CA LEU A 209 10.64 -6.44 9.80
C LEU A 209 10.09 -7.86 9.89
N TYR A 210 10.48 -8.56 10.94
CA TYR A 210 9.92 -9.85 11.31
C TYR A 210 8.72 -9.63 12.23
N VAL A 211 7.54 -10.07 11.79
CA VAL A 211 6.30 -10.03 12.59
C VAL A 211 5.91 -11.45 12.94
N LYS A 212 6.11 -11.82 14.20
CA LYS A 212 5.69 -13.11 14.73
C LYS A 212 4.26 -13.00 15.23
N TYR A 213 3.42 -13.94 14.82
CA TYR A 213 1.98 -13.91 15.12
C TYR A 213 1.43 -15.30 15.36
N SER A 214 0.33 -15.39 16.12
CA SER A 214 -0.47 -16.60 16.25
C SER A 214 -1.87 -16.42 15.70
N THR A 215 -2.50 -17.54 15.37
CA THR A 215 -3.90 -17.60 14.94
C THR A 215 -4.63 -18.64 15.76
N SER A 216 -5.86 -18.35 16.15
CA SER A 216 -6.76 -19.30 16.81
C SER A 216 -7.97 -19.58 15.93
N GLU A 217 -8.39 -20.84 15.87
CA GLU A 217 -9.58 -21.30 15.15
C GLU A 217 -10.65 -21.77 16.14
N PRO A 218 -11.94 -21.73 15.76
CA PRO A 218 -13.00 -22.28 16.60
C PRO A 218 -12.76 -23.75 16.91
N GLN A 219 -12.70 -24.08 18.21
CA GLN A 219 -12.57 -25.46 18.66
C GLN A 219 -13.78 -26.32 18.23
N THR A 220 -13.51 -27.54 17.79
CA THR A 220 -14.57 -28.50 17.44
C THR A 220 -15.43 -28.82 18.66
N GLY A 221 -16.75 -28.71 18.52
CA GLY A 221 -17.71 -28.97 19.59
C GLY A 221 -18.00 -27.76 20.50
N SER A 222 -17.28 -26.66 20.32
CA SER A 222 -17.58 -25.41 21.02
C SER A 222 -18.65 -24.60 20.29
N ALA A 223 -19.49 -23.91 21.05
CA ALA A 223 -20.51 -23.01 20.51
C ALA A 223 -19.87 -21.66 20.17
N TYR A 224 -19.79 -21.35 18.88
CA TYR A 224 -19.44 -20.02 18.36
C TYR A 224 -20.59 -19.48 17.53
N LEU A 225 -20.72 -18.14 17.47
CA LEU A 225 -21.70 -17.52 16.61
C LEU A 225 -21.23 -17.62 15.15
N THR A 226 -22.14 -18.03 14.27
CA THR A 226 -21.94 -17.97 12.81
C THR A 226 -22.16 -16.53 12.37
N VAL A 227 -21.08 -15.76 12.41
CA VAL A 227 -21.06 -14.36 11.98
C VAL A 227 -19.82 -14.15 11.13
N ILE A 228 -19.96 -13.31 10.11
CA ILE A 228 -18.83 -12.90 9.29
C ILE A 228 -17.93 -12.01 10.14
N THR A 229 -16.70 -12.44 10.39
CA THR A 229 -15.68 -11.67 11.12
C THR A 229 -14.50 -11.34 10.22
N TYR A 230 -13.72 -10.34 10.65
CA TYR A 230 -12.46 -9.94 10.02
C TYR A 230 -11.40 -9.87 11.12
N PRO A 231 -10.82 -11.00 11.56
CA PRO A 231 -9.85 -10.99 12.63
C PRO A 231 -8.65 -10.12 12.24
N SER A 232 -8.33 -9.16 13.12
CA SER A 232 -7.18 -8.30 13.00
C SER A 232 -6.51 -8.09 14.36
N ASP A 233 -5.24 -7.73 14.32
CA ASP A 233 -4.49 -7.24 15.49
C ASP A 233 -3.49 -6.19 15.03
N ALA A 234 -3.15 -5.25 15.90
CA ALA A 234 -2.28 -4.13 15.56
C ALA A 234 -1.29 -3.81 16.68
N ILE A 235 -0.09 -3.39 16.30
CA ILE A 235 0.95 -2.96 17.23
C ILE A 235 1.68 -1.73 16.69
N THR A 236 1.93 -0.75 17.55
CA THR A 236 2.78 0.40 17.22
C THR A 236 4.22 0.09 17.58
N ILE A 237 5.13 0.28 16.62
CA ILE A 237 6.57 0.15 16.80
C ILE A 237 7.26 1.46 16.43
N SER A 238 8.37 1.77 17.10
CA SER A 238 9.24 2.88 16.71
C SER A 238 10.31 2.34 15.77
N MET A 239 10.40 2.90 14.56
CA MET A 239 11.46 2.58 13.60
C MET A 239 11.87 3.86 12.85
N GLU A 240 13.17 4.01 12.62
CA GLU A 240 13.73 5.21 11.97
C GLU A 240 13.30 5.31 10.51
N ASP A 241 13.32 4.17 9.81
CA ASP A 241 12.89 4.03 8.41
C ASP A 241 11.88 2.89 8.25
N ILE A 242 11.05 2.95 7.20
CA ILE A 242 10.16 1.86 6.81
C ILE A 242 11.00 0.72 6.23
N PRO A 243 10.90 -0.51 6.76
CA PRO A 243 11.67 -1.65 6.32
C PRO A 243 11.34 -1.98 4.86
N SER A 244 12.35 -2.28 4.05
CA SER A 244 12.14 -2.68 2.65
C SER A 244 11.42 -4.02 2.50
N LYS A 245 11.41 -4.84 3.56
CA LYS A 245 10.79 -6.16 3.56
C LYS A 245 10.10 -6.48 4.88
N VAL A 246 8.97 -7.18 4.79
CA VAL A 246 8.26 -7.74 5.94
C VAL A 246 8.21 -9.26 5.83
N VAL A 247 8.50 -9.96 6.92
CA VAL A 247 8.43 -11.41 7.02
C VAL A 247 7.45 -11.80 8.12
N LEU A 248 6.35 -12.45 7.74
CA LEU A 248 5.36 -12.96 8.68
C LEU A 248 5.75 -14.36 9.17
N VAL A 249 5.93 -14.51 10.48
CA VAL A 249 6.32 -15.78 11.12
C VAL A 249 5.16 -16.30 11.97
N LYS A 250 4.49 -17.36 11.51
CA LYS A 250 3.41 -17.99 12.26
C LYS A 250 3.96 -18.83 13.42
N SER A 251 3.54 -18.54 14.64
CA SER A 251 3.79 -19.37 15.82
C SER A 251 3.02 -20.69 15.73
N LYS A 252 3.66 -21.75 16.23
CA LYS A 252 3.08 -23.11 16.28
C LYS A 252 1.98 -23.23 17.33
#